data_AF-A0A1T4XDM5-F1
#
_entry.id   AF-A0A1T4XDM5-F1
#
_cell.length_a   1.000
_cell.length_b   1.000
_cell.length_c   1.000
_cell.angle_alpha   90.00
_cell.angle_beta   90.00
_cell.angle_gamma   90.00
#
_symmetry.space_group_name_H-M   'P 1'
#
loop_
_entity.id
_entity.type
_entity.pdbx_description
1 polymer ?
#
loop_
_entity_poly.entity_id
_entity_poly.type
_entity_poly.pdbx_seq_one_letter_code
_entity_poly.pdbx_strand_id
1 'polypeptide(L)'
;MINLEVLRIELNYLQQVIKGIIGDKASREIGEAIKLLVLCFLNPKNYSTFCLLNLQMIEQYLNQIHQKMESNEYKLLMNNIPTIRIFMEKVKSEIPKC
;
A
#
# COMPACT_ATOMS: atom_id res chain seq x y z
N MET A 1 -6.01 15.62 -4.05
CA MET A 1 -4.79 15.44 -4.90
C MET A 1 -3.80 14.62 -4.09
N ILE A 2 -3.22 13.57 -4.65
CA ILE A 2 -2.23 12.73 -3.95
C ILE A 2 -0.86 13.42 -4.02
N ASN A 3 -0.19 13.60 -2.90
CA ASN A 3 1.19 14.08 -2.87
C ASN A 3 2.15 12.88 -2.95
N LEU A 4 2.83 12.73 -4.08
CA LEU A 4 3.73 11.59 -4.34
C LEU A 4 4.99 11.60 -3.44
N GLU A 5 5.42 12.76 -2.97
CA GLU A 5 6.56 12.87 -2.05
C GLU A 5 6.18 12.35 -0.66
N VAL A 6 5.00 12.72 -0.17
CA VAL A 6 4.46 12.17 1.09
C VAL A 6 4.23 10.68 0.95
N LEU A 7 3.65 10.23 -0.17
CA LEU A 7 3.46 8.80 -0.46
C LEU A 7 4.79 8.02 -0.41
N ARG A 8 5.88 8.60 -0.95
CA ARG A 8 7.22 8.00 -0.90
C ARG A 8 7.74 7.85 0.53
N ILE A 9 7.56 8.87 1.36
CA ILE A 9 7.98 8.85 2.78
C ILE A 9 7.18 7.80 3.56
N GLU A 10 5.86 7.78 3.40
CA GLU A 10 4.99 6.79 4.03
C GLU A 10 5.33 5.36 3.57
N LEU A 11 5.67 5.18 2.29
CA LEU A 11 6.10 3.89 1.75
C LEU A 11 7.38 3.41 2.42
N ASN A 12 8.38 4.29 2.52
CA ASN A 12 9.63 3.97 3.20
C ASN A 12 9.39 3.54 4.66
N TYR A 13 8.50 4.26 5.38
CA TYR A 13 8.11 3.89 6.74
C TYR A 13 7.45 2.51 6.80
N LEU A 14 6.44 2.25 5.95
CA LEU A 14 5.72 0.98 5.88
C LEU A 14 6.65 -0.19 5.55
N GLN A 15 7.60 0.01 4.63
CA GLN A 15 8.59 -1.00 4.27
C GLN A 15 9.49 -1.38 5.45
N GLN A 16 9.89 -0.43 6.29
CA GLN A 16 10.68 -0.72 7.49
C GLN A 16 9.87 -1.51 8.52
N VAL A 17 8.61 -1.12 8.74
CA VAL A 17 7.71 -1.83 9.66
C VAL A 17 7.50 -3.28 9.20
N ILE A 18 7.19 -3.50 7.92
CA ILE A 18 7.02 -4.86 7.36
C ILE A 18 8.30 -5.67 7.43
N LYS A 19 9.45 -5.05 7.16
CA LYS A 19 10.74 -5.71 7.28
C LYS A 19 10.99 -6.21 8.70
N GLY A 20 10.66 -5.41 9.72
CA GLY A 20 10.82 -5.78 11.13
C GLY A 20 9.86 -6.88 11.60
N ILE A 21 8.66 -6.97 11.04
CA ILE A 21 7.57 -7.85 11.52
C ILE A 21 7.42 -9.14 10.70
N ILE A 22 7.58 -9.03 9.38
CA ILE A 22 7.34 -10.12 8.43
C ILE A 22 8.65 -10.55 7.78
N GLY A 23 9.51 -9.60 7.40
CA GLY A 23 10.83 -9.85 6.83
C GLY A 23 11.10 -9.14 5.51
N ASP A 24 12.34 -9.24 5.05
CA ASP A 24 12.85 -8.51 3.88
C ASP A 24 12.09 -8.80 2.59
N LYS A 25 11.63 -10.04 2.39
CA LYS A 25 10.89 -10.42 1.18
C LYS A 25 9.58 -9.64 1.07
N ALA A 26 8.77 -9.65 2.14
CA ALA A 26 7.51 -8.93 2.19
C ALA A 26 7.69 -7.42 2.01
N SER A 27 8.76 -6.86 2.61
CA SER A 27 9.11 -5.44 2.49
C SER A 27 9.43 -5.03 1.04
N ARG A 28 10.08 -5.92 0.27
CA ARG A 28 10.31 -5.68 -1.16
C ARG A 28 9.03 -5.77 -1.97
N GLU A 29 8.25 -6.82 -1.76
CA GLU A 29 7.00 -7.08 -2.50
C GLU A 29 5.99 -5.93 -2.34
N ILE A 30 5.78 -5.41 -1.13
CA ILE A 30 4.86 -4.28 -0.94
C ILE A 30 5.35 -3.01 -1.64
N GLY A 31 6.67 -2.79 -1.68
CA GLY A 31 7.26 -1.65 -2.38
C GLY A 31 7.08 -1.76 -3.88
N GLU A 32 7.21 -2.95 -4.44
CA GLU A 32 6.92 -3.21 -5.86
C GLU A 32 5.43 -3.03 -6.15
N ALA A 33 4.55 -3.57 -5.32
CA ALA A 33 3.10 -3.43 -5.48
C ALA A 33 2.66 -1.96 -5.49
N ILE A 34 3.13 -1.15 -4.53
CA ILE A 34 2.79 0.29 -4.47
C ILE A 34 3.36 1.03 -5.69
N LYS A 35 4.59 0.73 -6.14
CA LYS A 35 5.16 1.34 -7.36
C LYS A 35 4.34 1.02 -8.60
N LEU A 36 3.88 -0.22 -8.73
CA LEU A 36 3.01 -0.64 -9.85
C LEU A 36 1.67 0.08 -9.81
N LEU A 37 1.09 0.26 -8.62
CA LEU A 37 -0.12 1.07 -8.48
C LEU A 37 0.11 2.54 -8.84
N VAL A 38 1.26 3.12 -8.48
CA VAL A 38 1.62 4.50 -8.88
C VAL A 38 1.72 4.60 -10.40
N LEU A 39 2.28 3.58 -11.07
CA LEU A 39 2.29 3.53 -12.52
C LEU A 39 0.87 3.45 -13.12
N CYS A 40 -0.04 2.65 -12.53
CA CYS A 40 -1.46 2.64 -12.91
C CYS A 40 -2.07 4.05 -12.75
N PHE A 41 -1.83 4.70 -11.61
CA PHE A 41 -2.39 6.01 -11.28
C PHE A 41 -1.91 7.13 -12.21
N LEU A 42 -0.62 7.11 -12.60
CA LEU A 42 -0.06 8.10 -13.53
C LEU A 42 -0.52 7.89 -14.98
N ASN A 43 -0.97 6.68 -15.33
CA ASN A 43 -1.51 6.38 -16.66
C ASN A 43 -2.78 5.54 -16.54
N PRO A 44 -3.96 6.19 -16.44
CA PRO A 44 -5.21 5.49 -16.17
C PRO A 44 -5.64 4.45 -17.21
N LYS A 45 -5.04 4.45 -18.40
CA LYS A 45 -5.25 3.37 -19.39
C LYS A 45 -4.75 2.02 -18.91
N ASN A 46 -3.92 1.99 -17.86
CA ASN A 46 -3.34 0.79 -17.28
C ASN A 46 -4.17 0.22 -16.11
N TYR A 47 -5.28 0.87 -15.73
CA TYR A 47 -6.22 0.29 -14.77
C TYR A 47 -6.79 -1.02 -15.32
N SER A 48 -6.34 -2.12 -14.73
CA SER A 48 -6.65 -3.48 -15.15
C SER A 48 -6.77 -4.39 -13.92
N THR A 49 -7.13 -5.65 -14.13
CA THR A 49 -7.11 -6.70 -13.11
C THR A 49 -5.77 -6.79 -12.38
N PHE A 50 -4.67 -6.38 -13.01
CA PHE A 50 -3.36 -6.32 -12.38
C PHE A 50 -3.28 -5.32 -11.22
N CYS A 51 -3.92 -4.14 -11.33
CA CYS A 51 -3.94 -3.17 -10.23
C CYS A 51 -4.80 -3.72 -9.06
N LEU A 52 -5.85 -4.51 -9.34
CA LEU A 52 -6.64 -5.18 -8.31
C LEU A 52 -5.81 -6.18 -7.50
N LEU A 53 -5.00 -7.01 -8.16
CA LEU A 53 -4.13 -7.99 -7.49
C LEU A 53 -3.10 -7.30 -6.58
N ASN A 54 -2.51 -6.19 -7.04
CA ASN A 54 -1.55 -5.43 -6.24
C ASN A 54 -2.22 -4.74 -5.03
N LEU A 55 -3.45 -4.22 -5.17
CA LEU A 55 -4.22 -3.72 -4.04
C LEU A 55 -4.48 -4.80 -3.00
N GLN A 56 -4.96 -5.97 -3.43
CA GLN A 56 -5.24 -7.11 -2.54
C GLN A 56 -3.97 -7.57 -1.81
N MET A 57 -2.82 -7.60 -2.49
CA MET A 57 -1.54 -7.94 -1.86
C MET A 57 -1.17 -6.95 -0.74
N ILE A 58 -1.33 -5.64 -0.97
CA ILE A 58 -1.05 -4.62 0.04
C ILE A 58 -1.98 -4.79 1.25
N GLU A 59 -3.29 -5.01 1.00
CA GLU A 59 -4.27 -5.27 2.07
C GLU A 59 -3.93 -6.52 2.88
N GLN A 60 -3.51 -7.60 2.23
CA GLN A 60 -3.08 -8.82 2.89
C GLN A 60 -1.88 -8.57 3.80
N TYR A 61 -0.90 -7.79 3.35
CA TYR A 61 0.24 -7.44 4.20
C TYR A 61 -0.16 -6.58 5.39
N LEU A 62 -1.02 -5.57 5.21
CA LEU A 62 -1.53 -4.77 6.32
C LEU A 62 -2.31 -5.63 7.34
N ASN A 63 -3.12 -6.57 6.87
CA ASN A 63 -3.84 -7.51 7.74
C ASN A 63 -2.89 -8.45 8.51
N GLN A 64 -1.82 -8.94 7.87
CA GLN A 64 -0.81 -9.74 8.55
C GLN A 64 -0.06 -8.95 9.63
N ILE A 65 0.25 -7.68 9.38
CA ILE A 65 0.84 -6.79 10.39
C ILE A 65 -0.15 -6.62 11.55
N HIS A 66 -1.43 -6.37 11.27
CA HIS A 66 -2.45 -6.20 12.30
C HIS A 66 -2.56 -7.41 13.23
N GLN A 67 -2.42 -8.63 12.69
CA GLN A 67 -2.44 -9.87 13.48
C GLN A 67 -1.20 -10.07 14.35
N LYS A 68 -0.09 -9.40 14.04
CA LYS A 68 1.21 -9.57 14.71
C LYS A 68 1.57 -8.42 15.65
N MET A 69 0.87 -7.29 15.56
CA MET A 69 1.11 -6.09 16.38
C MET A 69 0.02 -5.90 17.43
N GLU A 70 0.35 -5.17 18.49
CA GLU A 70 -0.68 -4.69 19.40
C GLU A 70 -1.59 -3.67 18.71
N SER A 71 -2.86 -3.59 19.13
CA SER A 71 -3.86 -2.70 18.52
C SER A 71 -3.43 -1.22 18.53
N ASN A 72 -2.76 -0.77 19.59
CA ASN A 72 -2.27 0.60 19.70
C ASN A 72 -1.12 0.90 18.72
N GLU A 73 -0.19 -0.04 18.56
CA GLU A 73 0.92 0.09 17.62
C GLU A 73 0.42 0.06 16.18
N TYR A 74 -0.54 -0.82 15.88
CA TYR A 74 -1.18 -0.86 14.57
C TYR A 74 -1.93 0.44 14.27
N LYS A 75 -2.64 1.01 15.26
CA LYS A 75 -3.29 2.31 15.10
C LYS A 75 -2.26 3.41 14.81
N LEU A 76 -1.10 3.39 15.46
CA LEU A 76 -0.01 4.32 15.19
C LEU A 76 0.53 4.15 13.76
N LEU A 77 0.76 2.92 13.30
CA LEU A 77 1.14 2.62 11.91
C LEU A 77 0.14 3.24 10.94
N MET A 78 -1.16 2.98 11.12
CA MET A 78 -2.22 3.47 10.23
C MET A 78 -2.34 4.99 10.21
N ASN A 79 -2.00 5.66 11.32
CA ASN A 79 -1.94 7.12 11.40
C ASN A 79 -0.72 7.72 10.68
N ASN A 80 0.34 6.92 10.49
CA ASN A 80 1.57 7.33 9.79
C ASN A 80 1.56 7.02 8.29
N ILE A 81 0.54 6.32 7.78
CA ILE A 81 0.38 6.03 6.34
C ILE A 81 -0.95 6.54 5.71
N PRO A 82 -1.46 7.73 6.08
CA PRO A 82 -2.77 8.18 5.61
C PRO A 82 -2.82 8.37 4.09
N THR A 83 -1.73 8.81 3.45
CA THR A 83 -1.66 9.01 2.00
C THR A 83 -1.70 7.69 1.25
N ILE A 84 -1.02 6.64 1.73
CA ILE A 84 -1.11 5.28 1.16
C ILE A 84 -2.57 4.81 1.18
N ARG A 85 -3.29 5.01 2.29
CA ARG A 85 -4.70 4.59 2.39
C ARG A 85 -5.59 5.33 1.39
N ILE A 86 -5.48 6.66 1.34
CA ILE A 86 -6.25 7.49 0.40
C ILE A 86 -5.90 7.11 -1.05
N PHE A 87 -4.62 6.84 -1.32
CA PHE A 87 -4.15 6.40 -2.62
C PHE A 87 -4.76 5.06 -3.03
N MET A 88 -4.77 4.06 -2.15
CA MET A 88 -5.39 2.76 -2.43
C MET A 88 -6.88 2.87 -2.73
N GLU A 89 -7.63 3.64 -1.94
CA GLU A 89 -9.06 3.88 -2.19
C GLU A 89 -9.31 4.60 -3.52
N LYS A 90 -8.45 5.56 -3.86
CA LYS A 90 -8.51 6.25 -5.15
C LYS A 90 -8.28 5.27 -6.30
N VAL A 91 -7.26 4.43 -6.22
CA VAL A 91 -7.00 3.38 -7.22
C VAL A 91 -8.19 2.43 -7.34
N LYS A 92 -8.74 1.93 -6.23
CA LYS A 92 -9.93 1.06 -6.22
C LYS A 92 -11.12 1.69 -6.96
N SER A 93 -11.35 2.99 -6.75
CA SER A 93 -12.48 3.70 -7.38
C SER A 93 -12.35 3.86 -8.89
N GLU A 94 -11.14 3.78 -9.44
CA GLU A 94 -10.84 3.95 -10.86
C GLU A 94 -10.70 2.64 -11.62
N ILE A 95 -10.61 1.50 -10.92
CA ILE A 95 -10.67 0.18 -11.55
C ILE A 95 -12.06 0.01 -12.18
N PRO A 96 -12.15 -0.27 -13.49
CA PRO A 96 -13.44 -0.56 -14.14
C PRO A 96 -14.15 -1.69 -13.40
N LYS A 97 -15.41 -1.47 -13.04
CA LYS A 97 -16.25 -2.56 -12.54
C LYS A 97 -16.57 -3.45 -13.74
N CYS A 98 -16.05 -4.69 -13.71
CA CYS A 98 -16.48 -5.74 -14.62
C CYS A 98 -17.95 -6.08 -14.39
#